data_AF-E7CGE5-F1
#
_entry.id   AF-E7CGE5-F1
#
_cell.length_a   1.000
_cell.length_b   1.000
_cell.length_c   1.000
_cell.angle_alpha   90.00
_cell.angle_beta   90.00
_cell.angle_gamma   90.00
#
_symmetry.space_group_name_H-M   'P 1'
#
loop_
_entity.id
_entity.type
_entity.pdbx_description
1 polymer ?
#
loop_
_entity_poly.entity_id
_entity_poly.type
_entity_poly.pdbx_seq_one_letter_code
_entity_poly.pdbx_strand_id
1 'polypeptide(L)'
;MQAFAINNLINNRERTIICTDPKGELYNLTHKIKEDQGYKVYQIDFINFESNAYNPLDYVKDDQEALQLAKTISKNSKKDDKEDYFFNTAKDLLAGLIIYCKSENPNANLPKDVKREFYRVSDDENYLRELCDAIGEDHPAYNLLKDASIAEGKTRTSILSSFAQQTGIFSLQKVARMTTHSDFNFREFQKEKSILYIKIRMDENPFTPLTATFFDQLITVFYDIADRNDSKLPIPSIFLLDEFANIGKIEKYGRVLSTCRGLGMSMITIIQDNAQLENLYGKEVARTIINNHDFTLFLRTKDPETAKYYSNLAGETTVRMTSESLSSPSGMFSGKSSSSKSVQEQYVKRPLITEGELINIDKQDCYVFISGYYPLKLKKAWQFVIYKDFLKNYDEYRERYRSLFNHNDKKVEELTDNELEKDVKVNLQKEKIVQEPEPQMDKKEEVELNIHEENEADNLNDDINTPQSIEKIG
;
A
#
# COMPACT_ATOMS: atom_id res chain seq x y z
N MET A 1 3.41 -10.76 -0.59
CA MET A 1 3.92 -10.27 0.70
C MET A 1 5.37 -10.69 1.01
N GLN A 2 5.70 -11.97 1.24
CA GLN A 2 7.01 -12.39 1.78
C GLN A 2 8.27 -12.02 0.97
N ALA A 3 8.19 -11.86 -0.34
CA ALA A 3 9.32 -11.44 -1.18
C ALA A 3 9.49 -9.91 -1.27
N PHE A 4 8.55 -9.13 -0.72
CA PHE A 4 8.54 -7.68 -0.88
C PHE A 4 8.40 -6.96 0.46
N ALA A 5 7.35 -7.25 1.23
CA ALA A 5 7.04 -6.49 2.44
C ALA A 5 8.10 -6.65 3.53
N ILE A 6 8.48 -7.89 3.87
CA ILE A 6 9.50 -8.18 4.89
C ILE A 6 10.84 -7.51 4.54
N ASN A 7 11.27 -7.61 3.28
CA ASN A 7 12.50 -6.98 2.82
C ASN A 7 12.45 -5.46 2.97
N ASN A 8 11.35 -4.84 2.53
CA ASN A 8 11.16 -3.40 2.67
C ASN A 8 11.11 -2.97 4.14
N LEU A 9 10.46 -3.74 5.01
CA LEU A 9 10.46 -3.46 6.44
C LEU A 9 11.89 -3.47 6.97
N ILE A 10 12.66 -4.54 6.80
CA ILE A 10 14.00 -4.66 7.38
C ILE A 10 14.97 -3.60 6.86
N ASN A 11 14.93 -3.31 5.55
CA ASN A 11 15.89 -2.43 4.90
C ASN A 11 15.58 -0.94 5.08
N ASN A 12 14.32 -0.55 5.32
CA ASN A 12 14.01 0.83 5.66
C ASN A 12 14.39 1.12 7.11
N ARG A 13 15.48 1.88 7.31
CA ARG A 13 16.02 2.18 8.64
C ARG A 13 15.81 3.60 9.11
N GLU A 14 15.37 4.51 8.25
CA GLU A 14 15.28 5.95 8.56
C GLU A 14 13.85 6.51 8.52
N ARG A 15 12.91 5.71 8.00
CA ARG A 15 11.54 6.16 7.74
C ARG A 15 10.59 5.70 8.82
N THR A 16 9.58 6.50 9.13
CA THR A 16 8.42 6.02 9.89
C THR A 16 7.64 5.05 9.02
N ILE A 17 7.19 3.93 9.59
CA ILE A 17 6.55 2.85 8.83
C ILE A 17 5.17 2.59 9.40
N ILE A 18 4.15 2.66 8.55
CA ILE A 18 2.79 2.24 8.86
C ILE A 18 2.53 1.01 8.00
N CYS A 19 2.29 -0.16 8.59
CA CYS A 19 2.04 -1.37 7.81
C CYS A 19 0.82 -2.15 8.28
N THR A 20 -0.04 -2.54 7.34
CA THR A 20 -1.05 -3.56 7.63
C THR A 20 -0.41 -4.94 7.63
N ASP A 21 -0.84 -5.77 8.57
CA ASP A 21 -0.32 -7.11 8.80
C ASP A 21 -1.47 -8.09 9.07
N PRO A 22 -2.21 -8.51 8.03
CA PRO A 22 -3.38 -9.35 8.22
C PRO A 22 -3.11 -10.70 8.90
N LYS A 23 -1.88 -11.22 8.74
CA LYS A 23 -1.46 -12.51 9.30
C LYS A 23 -0.69 -12.39 10.62
N GLY A 24 -0.31 -11.18 11.03
CA GLY A 24 0.62 -10.98 12.14
C GLY A 24 2.07 -11.41 11.82
N GLU A 25 2.37 -11.80 10.58
CA GLU A 25 3.70 -12.35 10.22
C GLU A 25 4.76 -11.26 10.17
N LEU A 26 4.38 -10.04 9.77
CA LEU A 26 5.30 -8.91 9.71
C LEU A 26 5.75 -8.51 11.11
N TYR A 27 4.81 -8.35 12.06
CA TYR A 27 5.13 -8.05 13.44
C TYR A 27 6.02 -9.14 14.05
N ASN A 28 5.59 -10.40 13.97
CA ASN A 28 6.30 -11.53 14.58
C ASN A 28 7.76 -11.65 14.10
N LEU A 29 8.02 -11.41 12.81
CA LEU A 29 9.35 -11.56 12.22
C LEU A 29 10.23 -10.31 12.34
N THR A 30 9.65 -9.10 12.51
CA THR A 30 10.42 -7.85 12.33
C THR A 30 10.41 -6.89 13.50
N HIS A 31 9.52 -7.03 14.49
CA HIS A 31 9.41 -6.04 15.57
C HIS A 31 10.69 -5.87 16.39
N LYS A 32 11.36 -6.96 16.79
CA LYS A 32 12.62 -6.88 17.57
C LYS A 32 13.77 -6.31 16.77
N ILE A 33 13.84 -6.64 15.47
CA ILE A 33 14.81 -6.04 14.54
C ILE A 33 14.58 -4.53 14.49
N LYS A 34 13.31 -4.09 14.47
CA LYS A 34 12.95 -2.68 14.44
C LYS A 34 13.31 -1.96 15.74
N GLU A 35 13.04 -2.56 16.89
CA GLU A 35 13.49 -2.05 18.19
C GLU A 35 15.02 -1.85 18.21
N ASP A 36 15.77 -2.86 17.77
CA ASP A 36 17.24 -2.79 17.74
C ASP A 36 17.76 -1.80 16.66
N GLN A 37 16.95 -1.49 15.64
CA GLN A 37 17.18 -0.39 14.70
C GLN A 37 16.76 0.98 15.25
N GLY A 38 16.31 1.07 16.51
CA GLY A 38 15.92 2.32 17.17
C GLY A 38 14.52 2.81 16.82
N TYR A 39 13.62 1.93 16.41
CA TYR A 39 12.21 2.27 16.21
C TYR A 39 11.41 2.16 17.51
N LYS A 40 10.48 3.09 17.75
CA LYS A 40 9.33 2.81 18.62
C LYS A 40 8.34 1.90 17.91
N VAL A 41 8.00 0.79 18.55
CA VAL A 41 7.11 -0.22 17.98
C VAL A 41 5.71 -0.10 18.60
N TYR A 42 4.70 0.03 17.74
CA TYR A 42 3.30 0.06 18.11
C TYR A 42 2.53 -1.04 17.37
N GLN A 43 1.44 -1.53 17.97
CA GLN A 43 0.56 -2.49 17.33
C GLN A 43 -0.90 -2.19 17.65
N ILE A 44 -1.73 -2.17 16.62
CA ILE A 44 -3.20 -2.12 16.75
C ILE A 44 -3.84 -3.33 16.08
N ASP A 45 -4.72 -4.03 16.80
CA ASP A 45 -5.37 -5.27 16.39
C ASP A 45 -6.87 -5.05 16.22
N PHE A 46 -7.31 -4.85 14.98
CA PHE A 46 -8.74 -4.73 14.62
C PHE A 46 -9.42 -6.09 14.41
N ILE A 47 -8.75 -7.20 14.70
CA ILE A 47 -9.33 -8.55 14.67
C ILE A 47 -9.79 -8.93 16.08
N ASN A 48 -8.88 -8.89 17.05
CA ASN A 48 -9.13 -9.36 18.41
C ASN A 48 -9.33 -8.22 19.43
N PHE A 49 -8.90 -7.00 19.09
CA PHE A 49 -8.96 -5.82 19.96
C PHE A 49 -8.19 -6.00 21.29
N GLU A 50 -7.03 -6.67 21.23
CA GLU A 50 -6.21 -7.06 22.39
C GLU A 50 -4.87 -6.32 22.50
N SER A 51 -4.69 -5.24 21.74
CA SER A 51 -3.46 -4.43 21.67
C SER A 51 -3.71 -2.96 22.06
N ASN A 52 -2.96 -2.01 21.50
CA ASN A 52 -3.15 -0.58 21.77
C ASN A 52 -4.58 -0.08 21.45
N ALA A 53 -5.07 0.80 22.32
CA ALA A 53 -6.35 1.50 22.21
C ALA A 53 -6.27 2.75 21.32
N TYR A 54 -7.41 3.12 20.73
CA TYR A 54 -7.57 4.25 19.82
C TYR A 54 -8.97 4.85 19.94
N ASN A 55 -9.10 6.08 20.45
CA ASN A 55 -10.35 6.82 20.46
C ASN A 55 -10.43 7.76 19.25
N PRO A 56 -11.38 7.54 18.30
CA PRO A 56 -11.53 8.42 17.14
C PRO A 56 -11.83 9.89 17.50
N LEU A 57 -12.42 10.13 18.67
CA LEU A 57 -12.83 11.48 19.13
C LEU A 57 -11.65 12.31 19.67
N ASP A 58 -10.47 11.71 19.89
CA ASP A 58 -9.26 12.44 20.30
C ASP A 58 -8.71 13.30 19.13
N TYR A 59 -9.10 12.96 17.91
CA TYR A 59 -8.69 13.63 16.67
C TYR A 59 -9.78 14.53 16.09
N VAL A 60 -10.77 14.90 16.91
CA VAL A 60 -11.85 15.85 16.56
C VAL A 60 -11.70 17.11 17.40
N LYS A 61 -11.39 18.22 16.74
CA LYS A 61 -11.19 19.55 17.33
C LYS A 61 -12.35 20.50 17.09
N ASP A 62 -13.02 20.36 15.95
CA ASP A 62 -14.08 21.26 15.50
C ASP A 62 -15.22 20.50 14.81
N ASP A 63 -16.21 21.25 14.36
CA ASP A 63 -17.40 20.76 13.66
C ASP A 63 -17.06 20.14 12.29
N GLN A 64 -16.08 20.67 11.58
CA GLN A 64 -15.61 20.14 10.29
C GLN A 64 -15.00 18.74 10.46
N GLU A 65 -14.13 18.55 11.46
CA GLU A 65 -13.53 17.26 11.77
C GLU A 65 -14.57 16.26 12.28
N ALA A 66 -15.56 16.71 13.07
CA ALA A 66 -16.67 15.87 13.52
C ALA A 66 -17.53 15.38 12.35
N LEU A 67 -17.84 16.28 11.40
CA LEU A 67 -18.59 15.95 10.20
C LEU A 67 -17.84 14.99 9.29
N GLN A 68 -16.52 15.20 9.12
CA GLN A 68 -15.67 14.30 8.35
C GLN A 68 -15.59 12.90 8.98
N LEU A 69 -15.44 12.82 10.30
CA LEU A 69 -15.47 11.54 11.04
C LEU A 69 -16.81 10.81 10.83
N ALA A 70 -17.93 11.50 11.05
CA ALA A 70 -19.26 10.92 10.87
C ALA A 70 -19.49 10.45 9.42
N LYS A 71 -19.02 11.24 8.43
CA LYS A 71 -19.07 10.88 7.01
C LYS A 71 -18.26 9.61 6.71
N THR A 72 -17.05 9.49 7.24
CA THR A 72 -16.21 8.29 7.03
C THR A 72 -16.83 7.05 7.66
N ILE A 73 -17.37 7.15 8.88
CA ILE A 73 -18.12 6.06 9.54
C ILE A 73 -19.34 5.68 8.71
N SER A 74 -20.15 6.67 8.32
CA SER A 74 -21.40 6.45 7.58
C SER A 74 -21.13 5.73 6.25
N LYS A 75 -20.23 6.26 5.40
CA LYS A 75 -19.90 5.65 4.11
C LYS A 75 -19.39 4.22 4.21
N ASN A 76 -18.60 3.92 5.23
CA ASN A 76 -18.01 2.59 5.41
C ASN A 76 -18.94 1.60 6.15
N SER A 77 -20.08 2.07 6.65
CA SER A 77 -21.12 1.22 7.27
C SER A 77 -22.17 0.72 6.27
N LYS A 78 -22.22 1.34 5.08
CA LYS A 78 -23.13 1.01 4.01
C LYS A 78 -22.40 0.23 2.92
N LYS A 79 -23.07 -0.77 2.32
CA LYS A 79 -22.53 -1.57 1.20
C LYS A 79 -22.84 -1.00 -0.18
N ASP A 80 -23.77 -0.03 -0.28
CA ASP A 80 -24.17 0.61 -1.53
C ASP A 80 -23.93 2.12 -1.42
N ASP A 81 -23.32 2.70 -2.46
CA ASP A 81 -22.99 4.13 -2.56
C ASP A 81 -24.21 5.02 -2.88
N LYS A 82 -25.43 4.45 -3.03
CA LYS A 82 -26.65 5.24 -3.24
C LYS A 82 -26.89 6.25 -2.11
N GLU A 83 -27.15 7.51 -2.50
CA GLU A 83 -27.59 8.54 -1.57
C GLU A 83 -28.93 8.15 -0.94
N ASP A 84 -29.00 8.29 0.38
CA ASP A 84 -30.16 7.98 1.19
C ASP A 84 -30.33 9.10 2.21
N TYR A 85 -31.45 9.81 2.10
CA TYR A 85 -31.79 10.94 2.94
C TYR A 85 -31.67 10.61 4.44
N PHE A 86 -32.20 9.47 4.88
CA PHE A 86 -32.17 9.09 6.29
C PHE A 86 -30.75 8.76 6.76
N PHE A 87 -29.92 8.21 5.87
CA PHE A 87 -28.52 7.93 6.15
C PHE A 87 -27.69 9.20 6.29
N ASN A 88 -27.98 10.20 5.46
CA ASN A 88 -27.35 11.52 5.53
C ASN A 88 -27.75 12.27 6.80
N THR A 89 -29.06 12.33 7.13
CA THR A 89 -29.52 12.96 8.38
C THR A 89 -29.01 12.24 9.62
N ALA A 90 -28.90 10.90 9.60
CA ALA A 90 -28.28 10.14 10.68
C ALA A 90 -26.78 10.43 10.84
N LYS A 91 -26.07 10.66 9.73
CA LYS A 91 -24.67 11.10 9.73
C LYS A 91 -24.53 12.51 10.32
N ASP A 92 -25.43 13.43 10.00
CA ASP A 92 -25.45 14.77 10.61
C ASP A 92 -25.78 14.70 12.10
N LEU A 93 -26.75 13.87 12.50
CA LEU A 93 -27.03 13.58 13.91
C LEU A 93 -25.80 13.04 14.64
N LEU A 94 -25.04 12.11 14.03
CA LEU A 94 -23.79 11.61 14.60
C LEU A 94 -22.75 12.72 14.79
N ALA A 95 -22.54 13.57 13.78
CA ALA A 95 -21.62 14.70 13.88
C ALA A 95 -22.05 15.68 14.99
N GLY A 96 -23.34 16.04 15.05
CA GLY A 96 -23.88 16.92 16.08
C GLY A 96 -23.73 16.36 17.49
N LEU A 97 -24.02 15.07 17.69
CA LEU A 97 -23.85 14.42 18.99
C LEU A 97 -22.37 14.30 19.39
N ILE A 98 -21.45 14.08 18.45
CA ILE A 98 -20.00 14.10 18.71
C ILE A 98 -19.58 15.48 19.23
N ILE A 99 -19.98 16.55 18.55
CA ILE A 99 -19.66 17.93 18.94
C ILE A 99 -20.20 18.24 20.32
N TYR A 100 -21.48 17.94 20.58
CA TYR A 100 -22.11 18.14 21.88
C TYR A 100 -21.39 17.35 23.00
N CYS A 101 -21.07 16.07 22.76
CA CYS A 101 -20.36 15.28 23.77
C CYS A 101 -18.95 15.85 24.04
N LYS A 102 -18.27 16.36 23.02
CA LYS A 102 -16.94 16.96 23.13
C LYS A 102 -16.94 18.32 23.83
N SER A 103 -18.00 19.12 23.68
CA SER A 103 -18.14 20.39 24.40
C SER A 103 -18.40 20.16 25.89
N GLU A 104 -19.18 19.13 26.23
CA GLU A 104 -19.45 18.74 27.63
C GLU A 104 -18.26 18.00 28.27
N ASN A 105 -17.55 17.17 27.49
CA ASN A 105 -16.40 16.40 27.95
C ASN A 105 -15.32 16.33 26.84
N PRO A 106 -14.18 17.03 26.99
CA PRO A 106 -13.09 16.99 26.01
C PRO A 106 -12.54 15.58 25.75
N ASN A 107 -12.64 14.66 26.71
CA ASN A 107 -12.20 13.27 26.63
C ASN A 107 -13.37 12.31 26.31
N ALA A 108 -14.44 12.80 25.69
CA ALA A 108 -15.57 11.98 25.28
C ALA A 108 -15.14 10.88 24.30
N ASN A 109 -15.85 9.76 24.35
CA ASN A 109 -15.69 8.66 23.40
C ASN A 109 -17.03 8.21 22.83
N LEU A 110 -16.97 7.58 21.65
CA LEU A 110 -18.15 7.12 20.93
C LEU A 110 -18.96 6.04 21.72
N PRO A 111 -18.35 4.95 22.21
CA PRO A 111 -19.12 3.84 22.81
C PRO A 111 -19.82 4.22 24.13
N LYS A 112 -19.33 5.22 24.87
CA LYS A 112 -19.92 5.66 26.14
C LYS A 112 -20.75 6.92 25.99
N ASP A 113 -20.17 8.01 25.51
CA ASP A 113 -20.79 9.34 25.61
C ASP A 113 -21.77 9.56 24.46
N VAL A 114 -21.32 9.39 23.21
CA VAL A 114 -22.18 9.58 22.03
C VAL A 114 -23.34 8.58 22.01
N LYS A 115 -23.06 7.31 22.33
CA LYS A 115 -24.10 6.27 22.42
C LYS A 115 -25.10 6.54 23.55
N ARG A 116 -24.66 7.06 24.70
CA ARG A 116 -25.59 7.45 25.79
C ARG A 116 -26.55 8.54 25.33
N GLU A 117 -26.05 9.57 24.66
CA GLU A 117 -26.92 10.62 24.12
C GLU A 117 -27.84 10.08 23.03
N PHE A 118 -27.37 9.19 22.17
CA PHE A 118 -28.22 8.52 21.19
C PHE A 118 -29.36 7.71 21.85
N TYR A 119 -29.11 7.00 22.96
CA TYR A 119 -30.17 6.28 23.67
C TYR A 119 -31.22 7.22 24.24
N ARG A 120 -30.83 8.38 24.79
CA ARG A 120 -31.78 9.42 25.23
C ARG A 120 -32.62 9.96 24.07
N VAL A 121 -31.96 10.26 22.94
CA VAL A 121 -32.63 10.69 21.70
C VAL A 121 -33.60 9.62 21.20
N SER A 122 -33.31 8.33 21.40
CA SER A 122 -34.15 7.21 20.99
C SER A 122 -35.36 7.04 21.91
N ASP A 123 -35.14 7.07 23.23
CA ASP A 123 -36.14 6.74 24.25
C ASP A 123 -37.16 7.87 24.47
N ASP A 124 -36.76 9.12 24.25
CA ASP A 124 -37.61 10.30 24.39
C ASP A 124 -37.66 11.10 23.08
N GLU A 125 -38.87 11.27 22.54
CA GLU A 125 -39.08 11.97 21.27
C GLU A 125 -38.82 13.48 21.37
N ASN A 126 -38.94 14.06 22.56
CA ASN A 126 -38.74 15.50 22.77
C ASN A 126 -37.28 15.83 23.11
N TYR A 127 -36.51 14.87 23.62
CA TYR A 127 -35.14 15.09 24.12
C TYR A 127 -34.25 15.84 23.13
N LEU A 128 -34.26 15.45 21.85
CA LEU A 128 -33.40 16.10 20.86
C LEU A 128 -33.83 17.55 20.57
N ARG A 129 -35.13 17.83 20.62
CA ARG A 129 -35.66 19.19 20.44
C ARG A 129 -35.32 20.06 21.65
N GLU A 130 -35.52 19.54 22.86
CA GLU A 130 -35.15 20.20 24.11
C GLU A 130 -33.63 20.46 24.19
N LEU A 131 -32.81 19.51 23.71
CA LEU A 131 -31.36 19.67 23.61
C LEU A 131 -30.99 20.82 22.67
N CYS A 132 -31.59 20.88 21.47
CA CYS A 132 -31.38 21.98 20.53
C CYS A 132 -31.78 23.34 21.14
N ASP A 133 -32.90 23.40 21.85
CA ASP A 133 -33.37 24.62 22.51
C ASP A 133 -32.43 25.04 23.65
N ALA A 134 -31.86 24.09 24.39
CA ALA A 134 -30.93 24.34 25.49
C ALA A 134 -29.55 24.83 25.03
N ILE A 135 -28.98 24.25 23.96
CA ILE A 135 -27.67 24.66 23.44
C ILE A 135 -27.73 25.98 22.66
N GLY A 136 -28.88 26.31 22.05
CA GLY A 136 -29.08 27.53 21.26
C GLY A 136 -28.42 27.51 19.87
N GLU A 137 -28.80 28.47 19.02
CA GLU A 137 -28.39 28.54 17.60
C GLU A 137 -26.89 28.77 17.39
N ASP A 138 -26.22 29.40 18.34
CA ASP A 138 -24.78 29.69 18.27
C ASP A 138 -23.90 28.45 18.54
N HIS A 139 -24.47 27.36 19.07
CA HIS A 139 -23.71 26.15 19.35
C HIS A 139 -23.39 25.38 18.06
N PRO A 140 -22.14 24.93 17.80
CA PRO A 140 -21.77 24.29 16.53
C PRO A 140 -22.56 23.01 16.20
N ALA A 141 -23.07 22.32 17.22
CA ALA A 141 -23.93 21.15 17.02
C ALA A 141 -25.35 21.50 16.54
N TYR A 142 -25.85 22.71 16.76
CA TYR A 142 -27.26 23.07 16.56
C TYR A 142 -27.75 22.74 15.15
N ASN A 143 -27.04 23.24 14.13
CA ASN A 143 -27.44 23.05 12.73
C ASN A 143 -27.40 21.58 12.29
N LEU A 144 -26.49 20.79 12.86
CA LEU A 144 -26.35 19.35 12.54
C LEU A 144 -27.43 18.51 13.22
N LEU A 145 -27.93 18.95 14.37
CA LEU A 145 -29.00 18.28 15.12
C LEU A 145 -30.40 18.69 14.66
N LYS A 146 -30.54 19.88 14.03
CA LYS A 146 -31.84 20.50 13.75
C LYS A 146 -32.77 19.62 12.91
N ASP A 147 -32.29 19.07 11.80
CA ASP A 147 -33.11 18.25 10.89
C ASP A 147 -33.65 16.99 11.58
N ALA A 148 -32.82 16.35 12.41
CA ALA A 148 -33.24 15.19 13.20
C ALA A 148 -34.21 15.59 14.34
N SER A 149 -34.07 16.80 14.91
CA SER A 149 -34.92 17.28 16.03
C SER A 149 -36.37 17.61 15.65
N ILE A 150 -36.61 17.91 14.37
CA ILE A 150 -37.95 18.21 13.83
C ILE A 150 -38.59 17.00 13.15
N ALA A 151 -37.86 15.89 13.01
CA ALA A 151 -38.39 14.67 12.43
C ALA A 151 -39.35 13.99 13.41
N GLU A 152 -40.50 13.53 12.91
CA GLU A 152 -41.54 12.88 13.72
C GLU A 152 -41.95 11.53 13.11
N GLY A 153 -42.56 10.66 13.94
CA GLY A 153 -43.12 9.38 13.53
C GLY A 153 -42.16 8.47 12.74
N LYS A 154 -42.57 8.07 11.52
CA LYS A 154 -41.80 7.14 10.67
C LYS A 154 -40.46 7.72 10.21
N THR A 155 -40.40 9.04 9.98
CA THR A 155 -39.17 9.73 9.57
C THR A 155 -38.13 9.65 10.68
N ARG A 156 -38.52 10.01 11.92
CA ARG A 156 -37.67 9.89 13.11
C ARG A 156 -37.16 8.46 13.28
N THR A 157 -38.07 7.47 13.24
CA THR A 157 -37.72 6.05 13.38
C THR A 157 -36.68 5.60 12.33
N SER A 158 -36.79 6.08 11.09
CA SER A 158 -35.87 5.72 9.99
C SER A 158 -34.49 6.36 10.17
N ILE A 159 -34.42 7.60 10.65
CA ILE A 159 -33.16 8.28 11.00
C ILE A 159 -32.46 7.54 12.15
N LEU A 160 -33.18 7.21 13.23
CA LEU A 160 -32.62 6.49 14.38
C LEU A 160 -32.13 5.08 14.00
N SER A 161 -32.88 4.39 13.14
CA SER A 161 -32.47 3.08 12.62
C SER A 161 -31.18 3.18 11.79
N SER A 162 -31.08 4.22 10.96
CA SER A 162 -29.87 4.49 10.17
C SER A 162 -28.67 4.84 11.06
N PHE A 163 -28.87 5.64 12.11
CA PHE A 163 -27.81 5.94 13.09
C PHE A 163 -27.33 4.68 13.81
N ALA A 164 -28.27 3.83 14.25
CA ALA A 164 -27.96 2.57 14.93
C ALA A 164 -27.16 1.63 14.01
N GLN A 165 -27.47 1.60 12.71
CA GLN A 165 -26.71 0.86 11.72
C GLN A 165 -25.28 1.40 11.55
N GLN A 166 -25.11 2.72 11.47
CA GLN A 166 -23.79 3.36 11.31
C GLN A 166 -22.87 3.14 12.51
N THR A 167 -23.43 3.15 13.73
CA THR A 167 -22.67 3.10 14.99
C THR A 167 -22.68 1.72 15.66
N GLY A 168 -23.34 0.73 15.07
CA GLY A 168 -23.57 -0.58 15.69
C GLY A 168 -22.29 -1.29 16.14
N ILE A 169 -21.21 -1.19 15.36
CA ILE A 169 -19.92 -1.82 15.68
C ILE A 169 -19.33 -1.34 17.01
N PHE A 170 -19.57 -0.09 17.39
CA PHE A 170 -19.05 0.49 18.63
C PHE A 170 -19.82 0.01 19.87
N SER A 171 -20.92 -0.72 19.69
CA SER A 171 -21.66 -1.34 20.79
C SER A 171 -21.08 -2.73 21.16
N LEU A 172 -20.18 -3.28 20.33
CA LEU A 172 -19.52 -4.55 20.61
C LEU A 172 -18.48 -4.35 21.72
N GLN A 173 -18.54 -5.16 22.77
CA GLN A 173 -17.73 -4.97 23.99
C GLN A 173 -16.22 -4.81 23.72
N LYS A 174 -15.67 -5.62 22.81
CA LYS A 174 -14.25 -5.57 22.43
C LYS A 174 -13.89 -4.27 21.69
N VAL A 175 -14.72 -3.85 20.74
CA VAL A 175 -14.57 -2.58 20.01
C VAL A 175 -14.68 -1.41 20.98
N ALA A 176 -15.74 -1.39 21.79
CA ALA A 176 -16.01 -0.36 22.78
C ALA A 176 -14.83 -0.18 23.74
N ARG A 177 -14.24 -1.27 24.26
CA ARG A 177 -13.07 -1.20 25.15
C ARG A 177 -11.89 -0.52 24.45
N MET A 178 -11.57 -0.94 23.22
CA MET A 178 -10.45 -0.40 22.46
C MET A 178 -10.67 1.07 22.09
N THR A 179 -11.92 1.50 21.84
CA THR A 179 -12.22 2.87 21.40
C THR A 179 -12.62 3.84 22.50
N THR A 180 -12.27 3.56 23.76
CA THR A 180 -12.58 4.45 24.91
C THR A 180 -11.50 5.51 25.18
N HIS A 181 -10.26 5.24 24.80
CA HIS A 181 -9.08 6.10 24.99
C HIS A 181 -8.05 5.78 23.91
N SER A 182 -6.98 6.57 23.83
CA SER A 182 -5.85 6.31 22.92
C SER A 182 -4.58 6.03 23.72
N ASP A 183 -3.85 4.97 23.36
CA ASP A 183 -2.54 4.63 23.95
C ASP A 183 -1.36 5.32 23.26
N PHE A 184 -1.61 5.92 22.10
CA PHE A 184 -0.61 6.62 21.30
C PHE A 184 -1.25 7.78 20.53
N ASN A 185 -0.43 8.75 20.16
CA ASN A 185 -0.86 9.86 19.32
C ASN A 185 -0.17 9.80 17.96
N PHE A 186 -0.92 9.92 16.85
CA PHE A 186 -0.35 9.91 15.50
C PHE A 186 0.78 10.94 15.29
N ARG A 187 0.77 12.06 16.02
CA ARG A 187 1.84 13.08 15.96
C ARG A 187 3.16 12.58 16.53
N GLU A 188 3.16 11.58 17.41
CA GLU A 188 4.38 10.98 17.97
C GLU A 188 5.19 10.23 16.91
N PHE A 189 4.52 9.70 15.88
CA PHE A 189 5.18 9.00 14.77
C PHE A 189 6.10 9.91 13.93
N GLN A 190 6.01 11.22 14.11
CA GLN A 190 6.83 12.22 13.43
C GLN A 190 7.81 12.92 14.38
N LYS A 191 7.80 12.61 15.68
CA LYS A 191 8.78 13.11 16.65
C LYS A 191 10.02 12.22 16.70
N GLU A 192 9.80 10.92 16.54
CA GLU A 192 10.85 9.92 16.48
C GLU A 192 10.44 8.78 15.56
N LYS A 193 11.45 8.07 15.06
CA LYS A 193 11.27 6.99 14.12
C LYS A 193 10.40 5.89 14.73
N SER A 194 9.25 5.65 14.12
CA SER A 194 8.22 4.75 14.65
C SER A 194 7.76 3.74 13.61
N ILE A 195 7.35 2.56 14.07
CA ILE A 195 6.67 1.57 13.24
C ILE A 195 5.35 1.18 13.90
N LEU A 196 4.27 1.24 13.13
CA LEU A 196 2.94 0.81 13.53
C LEU A 196 2.51 -0.40 12.70
N TYR A 197 2.26 -1.52 13.38
CA TYR A 197 1.68 -2.73 12.79
C TYR A 197 0.17 -2.74 13.01
N ILE A 198 -0.60 -2.89 11.92
CA ILE A 198 -2.05 -2.80 11.92
C ILE A 198 -2.63 -4.15 11.50
N LYS A 199 -3.17 -4.91 12.45
CA LYS A 199 -3.80 -6.20 12.16
C LYS A 199 -5.23 -5.96 11.66
N ILE A 200 -5.49 -6.36 10.42
CA ILE A 200 -6.82 -6.32 9.80
C ILE A 200 -7.20 -7.70 9.29
N ARG A 201 -8.49 -7.97 9.14
CA ARG A 201 -8.95 -9.25 8.58
C ARG A 201 -8.49 -9.40 7.13
N MET A 202 -8.16 -10.64 6.73
CA MET A 202 -7.87 -11.00 5.34
C MET A 202 -9.14 -11.21 4.51
N ASP A 203 -10.21 -11.63 5.16
CA ASP A 203 -11.55 -11.73 4.59
C ASP A 203 -12.33 -10.42 4.81
N GLU A 204 -13.63 -10.45 4.53
CA GLU A 204 -14.50 -9.29 4.72
C GLU A 204 -14.35 -8.72 6.14
N ASN A 205 -13.88 -7.47 6.21
CA ASN A 205 -13.69 -6.76 7.46
C ASN A 205 -15.03 -6.14 7.91
N PRO A 206 -15.67 -6.63 8.98
CA PRO A 206 -16.92 -6.03 9.46
C PRO A 206 -16.70 -4.70 10.19
N PHE A 207 -15.44 -4.31 10.42
CA PHE A 207 -15.03 -3.12 11.14
C PHE A 207 -14.53 -2.02 10.21
N THR A 208 -14.89 -2.05 8.91
CA THR A 208 -14.53 -1.00 7.94
C THR A 208 -14.85 0.43 8.40
N PRO A 209 -15.95 0.73 9.12
CA PRO A 209 -16.17 2.09 9.64
C PRO A 209 -15.06 2.55 10.58
N LEU A 210 -14.50 1.64 11.38
CA LEU A 210 -13.44 1.95 12.33
C LEU A 210 -12.06 1.95 11.65
N THR A 211 -11.74 0.95 10.83
CA THR A 211 -10.44 0.89 10.15
C THR A 211 -10.28 2.02 9.14
N ALA A 212 -11.29 2.33 8.32
CA ALA A 212 -11.21 3.45 7.39
C ALA A 212 -11.07 4.79 8.13
N THR A 213 -11.79 4.98 9.25
CA THR A 213 -11.65 6.14 10.13
C THR A 213 -10.22 6.29 10.66
N PHE A 214 -9.63 5.20 11.14
CA PHE A 214 -8.26 5.18 11.63
C PHE A 214 -7.26 5.68 10.56
N PHE A 215 -7.35 5.15 9.33
CA PHE A 215 -6.46 5.57 8.25
C PHE A 215 -6.74 7.00 7.76
N ASP A 216 -8.00 7.42 7.67
CA ASP A 216 -8.38 8.79 7.27
C ASP A 216 -7.82 9.81 8.26
N GLN A 217 -7.96 9.56 9.57
CA GLN A 217 -7.43 10.42 10.62
C GLN A 217 -5.90 10.39 10.68
N LEU A 218 -5.27 9.22 10.52
CA LEU A 218 -3.82 9.08 10.46
C LEU A 218 -3.22 9.90 9.30
N ILE A 219 -3.77 9.74 8.10
CA ILE A 219 -3.34 10.49 6.92
C ILE A 219 -3.57 11.98 7.14
N THR A 220 -4.75 12.38 7.65
CA THR A 220 -5.05 13.80 7.92
C THR A 220 -4.05 14.42 8.89
N VAL A 221 -3.71 13.73 9.97
CA VAL A 221 -2.68 14.21 10.91
C VAL A 221 -1.31 14.33 10.26
N PHE A 222 -0.95 13.42 9.34
CA PHE A 222 0.31 13.51 8.61
C PHE A 222 0.33 14.72 7.65
N TYR A 223 -0.78 15.01 6.97
CA TYR A 223 -0.94 16.24 6.18
C TYR A 223 -0.80 17.49 7.05
N ASP A 224 -1.51 17.55 8.18
CA ASP A 224 -1.41 18.67 9.14
C ASP A 224 0.04 18.94 9.59
N ILE A 225 0.81 17.88 9.82
CA ILE A 225 2.21 18.00 10.24
C ILE A 225 3.05 18.52 9.08
N ALA A 226 2.87 17.98 7.87
CA ALA A 226 3.63 18.40 6.71
C ALA A 226 3.33 19.86 6.32
N ASP A 227 2.07 20.29 6.37
CA ASP A 227 1.66 21.67 6.07
C ASP A 227 2.30 22.69 7.03
N ARG A 228 2.61 22.28 8.26
CA ARG A 228 3.31 23.10 9.27
C ARG A 228 4.84 22.99 9.20
N ASN A 229 5.37 22.15 8.31
CA ASN A 229 6.79 21.86 8.19
C ASN A 229 7.24 21.90 6.72
N ASP A 230 7.07 23.07 6.09
CA ASP A 230 7.49 23.36 4.71
C ASP A 230 7.00 22.32 3.68
N SER A 231 5.74 21.90 3.85
CA SER A 231 5.08 20.88 3.01
C SER A 231 5.81 19.54 2.99
N LYS A 232 6.48 19.16 4.09
CA LYS A 232 7.16 17.86 4.25
C LYS A 232 7.01 17.32 5.66
N LEU A 233 6.88 16.01 5.78
CA LEU A 233 6.99 15.34 7.08
C LEU A 233 8.40 15.48 7.64
N PRO A 234 8.56 15.76 8.95
CA PRO A 234 9.85 15.73 9.62
C PRO A 234 10.60 14.41 9.44
N ILE A 235 9.87 13.28 9.48
CA ILE A 235 10.40 11.94 9.22
C ILE A 235 9.67 11.38 7.99
N PRO A 236 10.37 11.12 6.86
CA PRO A 236 9.76 10.52 5.70
C PRO A 236 9.07 9.21 6.06
N SER A 237 7.88 8.97 5.50
CA SER A 237 7.01 7.90 5.97
C SER A 237 6.60 6.95 4.84
N ILE A 238 6.55 5.65 5.15
CA ILE A 238 6.07 4.61 4.23
C ILE A 238 4.79 4.00 4.78
N PHE A 239 3.77 3.94 3.93
CA PHE A 239 2.54 3.20 4.18
C PHE A 239 2.57 1.91 3.35
N LEU A 240 2.82 0.79 4.01
CA LEU A 240 2.78 -0.53 3.42
C LEU A 240 1.42 -1.17 3.69
N LEU A 241 0.51 -1.02 2.73
CA LEU A 241 -0.89 -1.39 2.87
C LEU A 241 -1.15 -2.72 2.18
N ASP A 242 -0.77 -3.80 2.85
CA ASP A 242 -1.18 -5.16 2.50
C ASP A 242 -2.68 -5.38 2.67
N GLU A 243 -3.30 -6.09 1.72
CA GLU A 243 -4.75 -6.28 1.62
C GLU A 243 -5.52 -4.95 1.75
N PHE A 244 -5.09 -3.94 0.98
CA PHE A 244 -5.61 -2.56 1.07
C PHE A 244 -7.14 -2.47 1.00
N ALA A 245 -7.77 -3.32 0.18
CA ALA A 245 -9.23 -3.34 0.03
C ALA A 245 -9.97 -3.65 1.35
N ASN A 246 -9.34 -4.38 2.28
CA ASN A 246 -9.95 -4.73 3.57
C ASN A 246 -9.89 -3.60 4.60
N ILE A 247 -9.17 -2.50 4.32
CA ILE A 247 -9.17 -1.31 5.18
C ILE A 247 -10.54 -0.63 5.16
N GLY A 248 -11.23 -0.66 4.01
CA GLY A 248 -12.40 0.16 3.72
C GLY A 248 -12.06 1.37 2.85
N LYS A 249 -13.09 2.13 2.48
CA LYS A 249 -12.99 3.25 1.54
C LYS A 249 -12.42 4.48 2.24
N ILE A 250 -11.17 4.81 1.90
CA ILE A 250 -10.53 6.09 2.22
C ILE A 250 -10.89 7.10 1.13
N GLU A 251 -11.83 8.01 1.39
CA GLU A 251 -12.48 8.84 0.36
C GLU A 251 -11.50 9.64 -0.51
N LYS A 252 -10.46 10.20 0.10
CA LYS A 252 -9.49 11.07 -0.60
C LYS A 252 -8.27 10.33 -1.12
N TYR A 253 -8.29 8.99 -1.18
CA TYR A 253 -7.09 8.20 -1.48
C TYR A 253 -6.43 8.55 -2.81
N GLY A 254 -7.22 8.77 -3.88
CA GLY A 254 -6.67 9.20 -5.18
C GLY A 254 -5.90 10.53 -5.10
N ARG A 255 -6.40 11.49 -4.31
CA ARG A 255 -5.72 12.78 -4.04
C ARG A 255 -4.51 12.62 -3.12
N VAL A 256 -4.58 11.68 -2.18
CA VAL A 256 -3.43 11.34 -1.34
C VAL A 256 -2.27 10.88 -2.21
N LEU A 257 -2.52 9.95 -3.13
CA LEU A 257 -1.50 9.43 -4.03
C LEU A 257 -0.86 10.52 -4.92
N SER A 258 -1.65 11.47 -5.41
CA SER A 258 -1.11 12.55 -6.27
C SER A 258 -0.23 13.57 -5.53
N THR A 259 -0.31 13.63 -4.19
CA THR A 259 0.39 14.66 -3.38
C THR A 259 1.39 14.07 -2.38
N CYS A 260 1.27 12.79 -2.02
CA CYS A 260 2.04 12.15 -0.96
C CYS A 260 3.56 12.30 -1.12
N ARG A 261 4.08 12.22 -2.36
CA ARG A 261 5.51 12.35 -2.67
C ARG A 261 6.08 13.69 -2.24
N GLY A 262 5.35 14.79 -2.48
CA GLY A 262 5.77 16.13 -2.08
C GLY A 262 5.90 16.26 -0.57
N LEU A 263 5.00 15.59 0.16
CA LEU A 263 4.93 15.60 1.62
C LEU A 263 5.93 14.65 2.30
N GLY A 264 6.77 13.93 1.54
CA GLY A 264 7.69 12.93 2.10
C GLY A 264 7.01 11.62 2.50
N MET A 265 5.80 11.36 2.00
CA MET A 265 5.10 10.08 2.16
C MET A 265 5.31 9.19 0.93
N SER A 266 5.26 7.88 1.14
CA SER A 266 5.27 6.88 0.08
C SER A 266 4.21 5.84 0.36
N MET A 267 3.28 5.67 -0.59
CA MET A 267 2.16 4.73 -0.47
C MET A 267 2.47 3.47 -1.28
N ILE A 268 2.43 2.33 -0.61
CA ILE A 268 2.57 1.01 -1.22
C ILE A 268 1.22 0.31 -1.04
N THR A 269 0.37 0.36 -2.06
CA THR A 269 -0.90 -0.35 -2.10
C THR A 269 -0.71 -1.76 -2.65
N ILE A 270 -1.06 -2.77 -1.85
CA ILE A 270 -1.04 -4.17 -2.29
C ILE A 270 -2.48 -4.66 -2.36
N ILE A 271 -2.86 -5.12 -3.55
CA ILE A 271 -4.18 -5.65 -3.92
C ILE A 271 -4.02 -7.01 -4.60
N GLN A 272 -5.07 -7.83 -4.56
CA GLN A 272 -5.08 -9.13 -5.23
C GLN A 272 -5.35 -8.99 -6.72
N ASP A 273 -6.28 -8.11 -7.08
CA ASP A 273 -6.65 -7.78 -8.45
C ASP A 273 -7.22 -6.35 -8.54
N ASN A 274 -7.36 -5.84 -9.77
CA ASN A 274 -7.91 -4.50 -9.99
C ASN A 274 -9.41 -4.42 -9.63
N ALA A 275 -10.14 -5.53 -9.71
CA ALA A 275 -11.57 -5.58 -9.41
C ALA A 275 -11.87 -5.25 -7.94
N GLN A 276 -10.97 -5.59 -7.00
CA GLN A 276 -11.07 -5.16 -5.60
C GLN A 276 -11.14 -3.63 -5.47
N LEU A 277 -10.31 -2.89 -6.22
CA LEU A 277 -10.37 -1.42 -6.22
C LEU A 277 -11.62 -0.91 -6.91
N GLU A 278 -12.01 -1.49 -8.04
CA GLU A 278 -13.21 -1.08 -8.78
C GLU A 278 -14.48 -1.26 -7.93
N ASN A 279 -14.58 -2.34 -7.18
CA ASN A 279 -15.71 -2.60 -6.28
C ASN A 279 -15.77 -1.61 -5.12
N LEU A 280 -14.61 -1.18 -4.60
CA LEU A 280 -14.55 -0.29 -3.44
C LEU A 280 -14.69 1.19 -3.79
N TYR A 281 -14.16 1.60 -4.94
CA TYR A 281 -14.03 3.00 -5.34
C TYR A 281 -14.81 3.37 -6.60
N GLY A 282 -15.33 2.38 -7.34
CA GLY A 282 -15.82 2.58 -8.70
C GLY A 282 -14.67 2.62 -9.72
N LYS A 283 -15.00 2.33 -10.99
CA LYS A 283 -14.01 2.17 -12.06
C LYS A 283 -13.12 3.39 -12.28
N GLU A 284 -13.70 4.59 -12.27
CA GLU A 284 -12.98 5.84 -12.55
C GLU A 284 -11.94 6.16 -11.47
N VAL A 285 -12.33 6.04 -10.21
CA VAL A 285 -11.44 6.32 -9.07
C VAL A 285 -10.40 5.21 -8.91
N ALA A 286 -10.80 3.95 -9.10
CA ALA A 286 -9.85 2.82 -9.13
C ALA A 286 -8.77 3.02 -10.20
N ARG A 287 -9.16 3.47 -11.40
CA ARG A 287 -8.19 3.79 -12.46
C ARG A 287 -7.27 4.93 -12.08
N THR A 288 -7.79 5.97 -11.42
CA THR A 288 -6.99 7.08 -10.91
C THR A 288 -5.98 6.60 -9.86
N ILE A 289 -6.40 5.72 -8.94
CA ILE A 289 -5.53 5.11 -7.93
C ILE A 289 -4.38 4.35 -8.59
N ILE A 290 -4.68 3.48 -9.56
CA ILE A 290 -3.65 2.70 -10.28
C ILE A 290 -2.69 3.63 -11.01
N ASN A 291 -3.19 4.62 -11.76
CA ASN A 291 -2.37 5.53 -12.56
C ASN A 291 -1.46 6.44 -11.70
N ASN A 292 -1.85 6.76 -10.46
CA ASN A 292 -1.03 7.59 -9.57
C ASN A 292 0.13 6.81 -8.91
N HIS A 293 0.26 5.50 -9.14
CA HIS A 293 1.41 4.72 -8.70
C HIS A 293 2.46 4.65 -9.81
N ASP A 294 3.59 5.36 -9.62
CA ASP A 294 4.72 5.37 -10.55
C ASP A 294 5.35 3.99 -10.79
N PHE A 295 5.22 3.10 -9.79
CA PHE A 295 5.77 1.76 -9.78
C PHE A 295 4.66 0.73 -9.57
N THR A 296 4.59 -0.26 -10.45
CA THR A 296 3.73 -1.44 -10.25
C THR A 296 4.55 -2.71 -10.27
N LEU A 297 4.54 -3.45 -9.16
CA LEU A 297 5.09 -4.78 -9.06
C LEU A 297 3.99 -5.81 -9.33
N PHE A 298 3.96 -6.35 -10.54
CA PHE A 298 3.03 -7.39 -10.94
C PHE A 298 3.60 -8.78 -10.59
N LEU A 299 2.90 -9.50 -9.72
CA LEU A 299 3.33 -10.84 -9.28
C LEU A 299 2.68 -11.94 -10.11
N ARG A 300 1.35 -12.03 -10.07
CA ARG A 300 0.52 -12.99 -10.82
C ARG A 300 -0.94 -12.57 -10.64
N THR A 301 -1.76 -12.77 -11.68
CA THR A 301 -3.21 -12.66 -11.58
C THR A 301 -3.89 -13.91 -12.13
N LYS A 302 -5.11 -14.17 -11.68
CA LYS A 302 -6.03 -15.13 -12.32
C LYS A 302 -7.13 -14.43 -13.13
N ASP A 303 -7.23 -13.10 -13.02
CA ASP A 303 -8.24 -12.29 -13.68
C ASP A 303 -7.78 -11.89 -15.09
N PRO A 304 -8.49 -12.33 -16.16
CA PRO A 304 -8.17 -11.98 -17.53
C PRO A 304 -8.20 -10.47 -17.79
N GLU A 305 -9.10 -9.72 -17.18
CA GLU A 305 -9.20 -8.26 -17.39
C GLU A 305 -7.98 -7.54 -16.82
N THR A 306 -7.53 -7.93 -15.62
CA THR A 306 -6.26 -7.48 -15.04
C THR A 306 -5.09 -7.85 -15.95
N ALA A 307 -5.02 -9.09 -16.46
CA ALA A 307 -3.94 -9.52 -17.36
C ALA A 307 -3.91 -8.70 -18.66
N LYS A 308 -5.07 -8.48 -19.27
CA LYS A 308 -5.25 -7.63 -20.46
C LYS A 308 -4.82 -6.20 -20.22
N TYR A 309 -5.17 -5.64 -19.06
CA TYR A 309 -4.74 -4.30 -18.68
C TYR A 309 -3.20 -4.17 -18.67
N TYR A 310 -2.50 -5.09 -18.00
CA TYR A 310 -1.03 -5.04 -17.92
C TYR A 310 -0.33 -5.46 -19.22
N SER A 311 -0.95 -6.32 -20.05
CA SER A 311 -0.45 -6.63 -21.40
C SER A 311 -0.51 -5.38 -22.29
N ASN A 312 -1.62 -4.64 -22.25
CA ASN A 312 -1.74 -3.37 -22.96
C ASN A 312 -0.77 -2.32 -22.42
N LEU A 313 -0.57 -2.26 -21.10
CA LEU A 313 0.40 -1.36 -20.47
C LEU A 313 1.85 -1.67 -20.88
N ALA A 314 2.18 -2.95 -21.08
CA ALA A 314 3.49 -3.38 -21.59
C ALA A 314 3.73 -2.94 -23.04
N GLY A 315 2.66 -2.68 -23.80
CA GLY A 315 2.72 -2.34 -25.20
C GLY A 315 3.02 -3.54 -26.11
N GLU A 316 3.44 -3.24 -27.32
CA GLU A 316 3.67 -4.23 -28.38
C GLU A 316 5.13 -4.20 -28.83
N THR A 317 5.56 -5.31 -29.42
CA THR A 317 6.87 -5.49 -30.05
C THR A 317 6.71 -6.12 -31.43
N THR A 318 7.79 -6.12 -32.20
CA THR A 318 7.84 -6.73 -33.52
C THR A 318 8.73 -7.97 -33.46
N VAL A 319 8.19 -9.12 -33.86
CA VAL A 319 8.92 -10.38 -33.90
C VAL A 319 9.21 -10.75 -35.36
N ARG A 320 10.45 -11.13 -35.65
CA ARG A 320 10.84 -11.70 -36.94
C ARG A 320 10.46 -13.18 -36.95
N MET A 321 9.52 -13.55 -37.82
CA MET A 321 9.18 -14.93 -38.11
C MET A 321 9.88 -15.38 -39.38
N THR A 322 10.56 -16.51 -39.30
CA THR A 322 11.21 -17.15 -40.44
C THR A 322 10.44 -18.43 -40.74
N SER A 323 9.82 -18.49 -41.91
CA SER A 323 9.16 -19.69 -42.42
C SER A 323 10.12 -20.39 -43.39
N GLU A 324 10.49 -21.63 -43.06
CA GLU A 324 11.29 -22.49 -43.93
C GLU A 324 10.39 -23.54 -44.56
N SER A 325 10.18 -23.45 -45.88
CA SER A 325 9.47 -24.47 -46.63
C SER A 325 10.48 -25.42 -47.28
N LEU A 326 10.39 -26.70 -46.93
CA LEU A 326 11.13 -27.79 -47.56
C LEU A 326 10.22 -28.52 -48.53
N SER A 327 10.49 -28.39 -49.82
CA SER A 327 9.82 -29.19 -50.83
C SER A 327 10.65 -30.46 -51.12
N SER A 328 10.06 -31.62 -50.85
CA SER A 328 10.61 -32.93 -51.25
C SER A 328 9.77 -33.46 -52.41
N PRO A 329 10.34 -33.72 -53.60
CA PRO A 329 9.58 -34.30 -54.70
C PRO A 329 9.12 -35.72 -54.34
N SER A 330 7.82 -35.91 -54.12
CA SER A 330 7.23 -37.25 -54.02
C SER A 330 6.86 -37.72 -55.43
N GLY A 331 7.90 -38.14 -56.19
CA GLY A 331 7.77 -38.58 -57.57
C GLY A 331 8.72 -39.73 -57.85
N MET A 332 8.17 -40.89 -58.21
CA MET A 332 8.87 -42.16 -58.35
C MET A 332 9.64 -42.26 -59.69
N PHE A 333 10.29 -41.20 -60.18
CA PHE A 333 11.14 -41.28 -61.39
C PHE A 333 12.32 -40.28 -61.38
N SER A 334 13.52 -40.86 -61.41
CA SER A 334 14.83 -40.37 -61.85
C SER A 334 15.44 -39.07 -61.27
N GLY A 335 16.58 -39.25 -60.59
CA GLY A 335 17.83 -38.58 -60.97
C GLY A 335 18.03 -37.13 -60.52
N LYS A 336 18.83 -36.96 -59.44
CA LYS A 336 19.27 -35.72 -58.79
C LYS A 336 18.20 -35.00 -57.97
N SER A 337 18.13 -35.37 -56.69
CA SER A 337 17.39 -34.66 -55.65
C SER A 337 18.04 -33.31 -55.33
N SER A 338 17.55 -32.21 -55.91
CA SER A 338 17.81 -30.88 -55.36
C SER A 338 16.64 -30.48 -54.47
N SER A 339 16.80 -30.57 -53.15
CA SER A 339 15.83 -29.94 -52.23
C SER A 339 15.95 -28.42 -52.37
N SER A 340 14.87 -27.74 -52.76
CA SER A 340 14.82 -26.29 -52.67
C SER A 340 14.35 -25.90 -51.27
N LYS A 341 15.19 -25.12 -50.57
CA LYS A 341 14.87 -24.51 -49.28
C LYS A 341 14.53 -23.05 -49.56
N SER A 342 13.26 -22.68 -49.42
CA SER A 342 12.84 -21.28 -49.47
C SER A 342 12.67 -20.76 -48.06
N VAL A 343 13.39 -19.69 -47.73
CA VAL A 343 13.30 -18.99 -46.44
C VAL A 343 12.52 -17.69 -46.69
N GLN A 344 11.36 -17.56 -46.06
CA GLN A 344 10.58 -16.33 -46.08
C GLN A 344 10.62 -15.69 -44.70
N GLU A 345 10.97 -14.41 -44.66
CA GLU A 345 11.02 -13.65 -43.42
C GLU A 345 9.88 -12.64 -43.38
N GLN A 346 9.18 -12.60 -42.27
CA GLN A 346 8.07 -11.68 -42.04
C GLN A 346 8.21 -11.07 -40.65
N TYR A 347 8.03 -9.76 -40.56
CA TYR A 347 7.94 -9.05 -39.28
C TYR A 347 6.47 -8.95 -38.87
N VAL A 348 6.14 -9.47 -37.69
CA VAL A 348 4.76 -9.51 -37.18
C VAL A 348 4.70 -8.82 -35.82
N LYS A 349 3.70 -7.96 -35.66
CA LYS A 349 3.38 -7.25 -34.42
C LYS A 349 2.79 -8.23 -33.40
N ARG A 350 3.28 -8.20 -32.16
CA ARG A 350 2.81 -9.04 -31.03
C ARG A 350 2.85 -8.20 -29.75
N PRO A 351 1.95 -8.41 -28.77
CA PRO A 351 2.13 -7.86 -27.42
C PRO A 351 3.52 -8.16 -26.86
N LEU A 352 4.17 -7.17 -26.24
CA LEU A 352 5.50 -7.35 -25.62
C LEU A 352 5.45 -8.43 -24.54
N ILE A 353 4.37 -8.42 -23.77
CA ILE A 353 4.01 -9.48 -22.83
C ILE A 353 2.55 -9.83 -23.12
N THR A 354 2.28 -11.08 -23.44
CA THR A 354 0.91 -11.56 -23.70
C THR A 354 0.15 -11.78 -22.40
N GLU A 355 -1.17 -11.70 -22.46
CA GLU A 355 -2.07 -12.05 -21.34
C GLU A 355 -1.78 -13.45 -20.78
N GLY A 356 -1.53 -14.41 -21.68
CA GLY A 356 -1.18 -15.78 -21.32
C GLY A 356 0.14 -15.89 -20.55
N GLU A 357 1.16 -15.09 -20.90
CA GLU A 357 2.44 -15.03 -20.16
C GLU A 357 2.27 -14.39 -18.78
N LEU A 358 1.38 -13.39 -18.64
CA LEU A 358 1.07 -12.77 -17.35
C LEU A 358 0.27 -13.70 -16.42
N ILE A 359 -0.69 -14.45 -16.96
CA ILE A 359 -1.50 -15.42 -16.20
C ILE A 359 -0.62 -16.61 -15.75
N ASN A 360 0.26 -17.09 -16.62
CA ASN A 360 1.11 -18.26 -16.39
C ASN A 360 2.54 -17.92 -15.94
N ILE A 361 2.75 -16.72 -15.40
CA ILE A 361 4.06 -16.32 -14.88
C ILE A 361 4.57 -17.30 -13.81
N ASP A 362 5.86 -17.63 -13.88
CA ASP A 362 6.50 -18.52 -12.91
C ASP A 362 6.45 -17.94 -11.49
N LYS A 363 6.35 -18.81 -10.48
CA LYS A 363 6.26 -18.39 -9.09
C LYS A 363 7.49 -17.60 -8.65
N GLN A 364 8.66 -17.81 -9.24
CA GLN A 364 9.89 -17.09 -8.95
C GLN A 364 10.03 -15.77 -9.71
N ASP A 365 9.18 -15.51 -10.72
CA ASP A 365 9.28 -14.34 -11.57
C ASP A 365 8.25 -13.26 -11.17
N CYS A 366 8.56 -12.00 -11.45
CA CYS A 366 7.64 -10.87 -11.39
C CYS A 366 7.93 -9.88 -12.52
N TYR A 367 6.95 -9.05 -12.85
CA TYR A 367 7.15 -7.91 -13.74
C TYR A 367 7.11 -6.61 -12.93
N VAL A 368 8.00 -5.67 -13.27
CA VAL A 368 7.98 -4.31 -12.75
C VAL A 368 7.67 -3.36 -13.88
N PHE A 369 6.60 -2.59 -13.71
CA PHE A 369 6.22 -1.49 -14.59
C PHE A 369 6.63 -0.18 -13.92
N ILE A 370 7.36 0.65 -14.66
CA ILE A 370 7.83 1.97 -14.20
C ILE A 370 7.43 2.99 -15.26
N SER A 371 6.77 4.06 -14.85
CA SER A 371 6.39 5.15 -15.75
C SER A 371 7.60 5.66 -16.55
N GLY A 372 7.50 5.64 -17.88
CA GLY A 372 8.57 6.09 -18.78
C GLY A 372 9.60 5.03 -19.18
N TYR A 373 9.47 3.78 -18.71
CA TYR A 373 10.40 2.70 -19.03
C TYR A 373 9.67 1.45 -19.53
N TYR A 374 10.38 0.60 -20.27
CA TYR A 374 9.88 -0.73 -20.64
C TYR A 374 9.73 -1.62 -19.40
N PRO A 375 8.74 -2.54 -19.37
CA PRO A 375 8.54 -3.44 -18.25
C PRO A 375 9.75 -4.37 -18.08
N LEU A 376 10.13 -4.59 -16.82
CA LEU A 376 11.26 -5.43 -16.45
C LEU A 376 10.77 -6.77 -15.91
N LYS A 377 11.26 -7.88 -16.46
CA LYS A 377 11.06 -9.20 -15.87
C LYS A 377 12.18 -9.49 -14.87
N LEU A 378 11.83 -9.69 -13.59
CA LEU A 378 12.78 -9.88 -12.49
C LEU A 378 12.50 -11.17 -11.71
N LYS A 379 13.50 -11.64 -10.96
CA LYS A 379 13.35 -12.72 -9.96
C LYS A 379 12.90 -12.15 -8.62
N LYS A 380 11.97 -12.84 -7.96
CA LYS A 380 11.47 -12.48 -6.63
C LYS A 380 12.55 -12.68 -5.57
N ALA A 381 12.71 -11.66 -4.74
CA ALA A 381 13.66 -11.61 -3.65
C ALA A 381 13.07 -12.27 -2.39
N TRP A 382 13.00 -13.59 -2.33
CA TRP A 382 12.36 -14.28 -1.19
C TRP A 382 13.12 -14.07 0.12
N GLN A 383 12.43 -13.64 1.17
CA GLN A 383 13.03 -13.39 2.49
C GLN A 383 13.81 -14.59 3.05
N PHE A 384 13.31 -15.82 2.85
CA PHE A 384 13.99 -17.03 3.33
C PHE A 384 15.22 -17.41 2.51
N VAL A 385 15.38 -16.85 1.31
CA VAL A 385 16.62 -16.99 0.52
C VAL A 385 17.64 -15.96 0.99
N ILE A 386 17.21 -14.71 1.19
CA ILE A 386 18.08 -13.59 1.57
C ILE A 386 18.56 -13.72 3.02
N TYR A 387 17.63 -13.96 3.94
CA TYR A 387 17.92 -13.98 5.38
C TYR A 387 18.06 -15.41 5.92
N LYS A 388 17.82 -16.45 5.13
CA LYS A 388 17.89 -17.85 5.58
C LYS A 388 17.06 -18.06 6.86
N ASP A 389 17.68 -18.50 7.95
CA ASP A 389 17.08 -18.74 9.26
C ASP A 389 17.18 -17.51 10.20
N PHE A 390 17.87 -16.44 9.80
CA PHE A 390 18.12 -15.25 10.63
C PHE A 390 16.84 -14.64 11.21
N LEU A 391 15.79 -14.48 10.41
CA LEU A 391 14.54 -13.87 10.90
C LEU A 391 13.79 -14.73 11.90
N LYS A 392 13.92 -16.06 11.79
CA LYS A 392 13.27 -17.00 12.70
C LYS A 392 14.03 -17.14 14.01
N ASN A 393 15.37 -17.08 13.93
CA ASN A 393 16.28 -17.27 15.05
C ASN A 393 16.82 -15.92 15.58
N TYR A 394 16.18 -14.80 15.23
CA TYR A 394 16.69 -13.46 15.55
C TYR A 394 16.90 -13.26 17.06
N ASP A 395 16.05 -13.84 17.89
CA ASP A 395 16.19 -13.81 19.34
C ASP A 395 17.49 -14.44 19.82
N GLU A 396 17.85 -15.61 19.31
CA GLU A 396 19.11 -16.29 19.65
C GLU A 396 20.32 -15.45 19.22
N TYR A 397 20.27 -14.86 18.02
CA TYR A 397 21.32 -13.96 17.53
C TYR A 397 21.43 -12.70 18.40
N ARG A 398 20.29 -12.12 18.79
CA ARG A 398 20.20 -10.91 19.61
C ARG A 398 20.73 -11.15 21.03
N GLU A 399 20.37 -12.27 21.64
CA GLU A 399 20.87 -12.66 22.96
C GLU A 399 22.37 -12.95 22.93
N ARG A 400 22.84 -13.70 21.92
CA ARG A 400 24.27 -13.95 21.71
C ARG A 400 25.05 -12.65 21.58
N TYR A 401 24.58 -11.72 20.75
CA TYR A 401 25.21 -10.41 20.60
C TYR A 401 25.25 -9.67 21.94
N ARG A 402 24.12 -9.52 22.63
CA ARG A 402 24.09 -8.86 23.96
C ARG A 402 25.02 -9.50 24.97
N SER A 403 25.14 -10.82 24.99
CA SER A 403 26.07 -11.53 25.88
C SER A 403 27.53 -11.18 25.61
N LEU A 404 27.91 -11.02 24.34
CA LEU A 404 29.27 -10.65 23.92
C LEU A 404 29.62 -9.21 24.33
N PHE A 405 28.66 -8.28 24.27
CA PHE A 405 28.88 -6.88 24.62
C PHE A 405 28.73 -6.60 26.13
N ASN A 406 27.82 -7.29 26.83
CA ASN A 406 27.69 -7.19 28.29
C ASN A 406 28.91 -7.77 29.04
N HIS A 407 29.71 -8.64 28.41
CA HIS A 407 30.95 -9.17 29.00
C HIS A 407 32.19 -8.30 28.70
N ASN A 408 32.08 -7.24 27.89
CA ASN A 408 33.24 -6.54 27.32
C ASN A 408 33.26 -5.02 27.48
N ASP A 409 32.69 -4.46 28.56
CA ASP A 409 32.89 -3.04 28.98
C ASP A 409 34.38 -2.66 29.26
N LYS A 410 35.34 -3.55 28.99
CA LYS A 410 36.78 -3.27 29.11
C LYS A 410 37.61 -3.43 27.82
N LYS A 411 37.03 -3.76 26.67
CA LYS A 411 37.83 -4.09 25.46
C LYS A 411 37.22 -3.69 24.11
N VAL A 412 36.41 -2.64 24.03
CA VAL A 412 35.75 -2.26 22.75
C VAL A 412 36.63 -1.36 21.85
N GLU A 413 37.80 -0.90 22.28
CA GLU A 413 38.69 -0.10 21.42
C GLU A 413 39.59 -0.91 20.44
N GLU A 414 39.64 -2.25 20.51
CA GLU A 414 40.62 -3.04 19.73
C GLU A 414 40.05 -4.09 18.75
N LEU A 415 38.74 -4.12 18.51
CA LEU A 415 38.15 -5.03 17.50
C LEU A 415 37.81 -4.27 16.22
N THR A 416 38.85 -3.81 15.51
CA THR A 416 38.75 -3.27 14.14
C THR A 416 38.73 -4.40 13.10
N ASP A 417 37.73 -4.35 12.22
CA ASP A 417 37.57 -4.85 10.83
C ASP A 417 38.04 -6.25 10.39
N ASN A 418 38.98 -6.90 11.08
CA ASN A 418 39.65 -8.10 10.60
C ASN A 418 38.88 -9.42 10.83
N GLU A 419 37.94 -9.46 11.77
CA GLU A 419 37.16 -10.68 12.06
C GLU A 419 35.90 -10.79 11.17
N LEU A 420 35.25 -9.65 10.86
CA LEU A 420 34.11 -9.59 9.93
C LEU A 420 34.52 -9.92 8.49
N GLU A 421 35.71 -9.51 8.04
CA GLU A 421 36.21 -9.87 6.70
C GLU A 421 36.48 -11.37 6.53
N LYS A 422 36.89 -12.07 7.60
CA LYS A 422 37.19 -13.51 7.53
C LYS A 422 35.92 -14.33 7.36
N ASP A 423 34.84 -14.00 8.06
CA ASP A 423 33.57 -14.73 7.94
C ASP A 423 32.90 -14.52 6.58
N VAL A 424 33.04 -13.32 5.99
CA VAL A 424 32.53 -13.03 4.63
C VAL A 424 33.34 -13.79 3.58
N LYS A 425 34.69 -13.83 3.69
CA LYS A 425 35.56 -14.56 2.74
C LYS A 425 35.36 -16.08 2.80
N VAL A 426 35.14 -16.65 3.99
CA VAL A 426 34.89 -18.09 4.16
C VAL A 426 33.55 -18.52 3.56
N ASN A 427 32.53 -17.66 3.59
CA ASN A 427 31.23 -17.96 2.97
C ASN A 427 31.24 -17.82 1.44
N LEU A 428 31.98 -16.84 0.89
CA LEU A 428 32.14 -16.68 -0.57
C LEU A 428 32.92 -17.84 -1.22
N GLN A 429 33.86 -18.46 -0.50
CA GLN A 429 34.59 -19.63 -1.01
C GLN A 429 33.74 -20.91 -1.04
N LYS A 430 32.77 -21.05 -0.12
CA LYS A 430 31.84 -22.20 -0.11
C LYS A 430 30.84 -22.16 -1.28
N GLU A 431 30.46 -20.98 -1.76
CA GLU A 431 29.57 -20.82 -2.92
C GLU A 431 30.25 -21.09 -4.27
N LYS A 432 31.58 -20.97 -4.36
CA LYS A 432 32.33 -21.30 -5.59
C LYS A 432 32.49 -22.81 -5.86
N ILE A 433 32.10 -23.69 -4.93
CA ILE A 433 32.29 -25.15 -5.07
C ILE A 433 31.05 -25.85 -5.67
N VAL A 434 29.95 -25.12 -5.91
CA VAL A 434 28.75 -25.66 -6.59
C VAL A 434 28.59 -24.99 -7.95
N GLN A 435 29.50 -25.30 -8.88
CA GLN A 435 29.25 -25.13 -10.31
C GLN A 435 28.97 -26.51 -10.90
N GLU A 436 27.76 -26.71 -11.45
CA GLU A 436 27.49 -27.79 -12.38
C GLU A 436 28.38 -27.63 -13.63
N PRO A 437 28.86 -28.72 -14.24
CA PRO A 437 29.81 -28.64 -15.35
C PRO A 437 29.16 -28.00 -16.59
N GLU A 438 29.87 -27.06 -17.22
CA GLU A 438 29.50 -26.48 -18.51
C GLU A 438 29.35 -27.56 -19.59
N PRO A 439 28.35 -27.46 -20.49
CA PRO A 439 28.28 -28.32 -21.66
C PRO A 439 29.43 -27.99 -22.62
N GLN A 440 30.26 -28.99 -22.93
CA GLN A 440 31.30 -28.90 -23.95
C GLN A 440 30.66 -28.66 -25.33
N MET A 441 30.84 -27.46 -25.88
CA MET A 441 30.59 -27.18 -27.30
C MET A 441 31.80 -27.61 -28.13
N ASP A 442 31.53 -28.48 -29.10
CA ASP A 442 32.46 -28.94 -30.13
C ASP A 442 33.04 -27.74 -30.91
N LYS A 443 34.36 -27.68 -31.00
CA LYS A 443 35.09 -26.73 -31.84
C LYS A 443 34.90 -27.10 -33.31
N LYS A 444 34.18 -26.26 -34.07
CA LYS A 444 34.43 -26.04 -35.50
C LYS A 444 33.77 -24.74 -35.97
N GLU A 445 34.56 -23.99 -36.74
CA GLU A 445 34.24 -22.81 -37.54
C GLU A 445 34.42 -21.44 -36.86
N GLU A 446 35.67 -20.95 -36.95
CA GLU A 446 36.04 -19.53 -36.95
C GLU A 446 35.45 -18.82 -38.17
N VAL A 447 34.77 -17.70 -37.96
CA VAL A 447 34.69 -16.60 -38.95
C VAL A 447 34.91 -15.29 -38.20
N GLU A 448 36.00 -14.62 -38.57
CA GLU A 448 36.45 -13.32 -38.09
C GLU A 448 35.43 -12.21 -38.37
N LEU A 449 35.22 -11.31 -37.40
CA LEU A 449 34.71 -9.96 -37.64
C LEU A 449 35.57 -8.96 -36.85
N ASN A 450 36.50 -8.34 -37.57
CA ASN A 450 37.30 -7.20 -37.15
C ASN A 450 36.40 -6.04 -36.73
N ILE A 451 36.63 -5.49 -35.53
CA ILE A 451 36.21 -4.14 -35.17
C ILE A 451 37.49 -3.36 -34.89
N HIS A 452 37.79 -2.41 -35.77
CA HIS A 452 38.83 -1.41 -35.57
C HIS A 452 38.38 -0.43 -34.48
N GLU A 453 39.19 -0.30 -33.43
CA GLU A 453 39.21 0.84 -32.54
C GLU A 453 40.00 1.98 -33.20
N GLU A 454 39.40 3.17 -33.30
CA GLU A 454 40.16 4.41 -33.43
C GLU A 454 39.63 5.43 -32.41
N ASN A 455 40.49 5.73 -31.45
CA ASN A 455 40.47 6.98 -30.68
C ASN A 455 41.14 8.05 -31.53
N GLU A 456 40.58 9.26 -31.61
CA GLU A 456 41.37 10.48 -31.61
C GLU A 456 40.52 11.71 -31.27
N ALA A 457 41.03 12.48 -30.31
CA ALA A 457 40.60 13.83 -29.99
C ALA A 457 41.55 14.79 -30.69
N ASP A 458 41.04 15.80 -31.40
CA ASP A 458 41.36 17.22 -31.19
C ASP A 458 40.75 18.15 -32.26
N ASN A 459 40.22 19.27 -31.74
CA ASN A 459 40.13 20.64 -32.29
C ASN A 459 39.77 20.88 -33.76
N LEU A 460 38.69 21.66 -33.96
CA LEU A 460 38.75 22.96 -34.64
C LEU A 460 37.44 23.75 -34.46
N ASN A 461 37.60 25.02 -34.07
CA ASN A 461 36.59 26.06 -34.07
C ASN A 461 36.12 26.38 -35.51
N ASP A 462 34.85 26.72 -35.67
CA ASP A 462 34.37 28.05 -36.09
C ASP A 462 33.00 27.96 -36.78
N ASP A 463 32.12 28.83 -36.29
CA ASP A 463 31.16 29.62 -37.06
C ASP A 463 29.88 29.04 -37.72
N ILE A 464 28.78 29.59 -37.18
CA ILE A 464 27.67 30.25 -37.90
C ILE A 464 26.46 29.38 -38.37
N ASN A 465 25.29 29.86 -37.91
CA ASN A 465 23.94 29.84 -38.48
C ASN A 465 22.89 28.86 -37.93
N THR A 466 22.11 29.36 -36.97
CA THR A 466 20.64 29.19 -36.93
C THR A 466 19.98 29.64 -38.24
N PRO A 467 18.91 28.97 -38.69
CA PRO A 467 17.58 29.54 -38.45
C PRO A 467 16.47 28.53 -38.10
N GLN A 468 15.66 28.94 -37.11
CA GLN A 468 14.20 28.88 -37.04
C GLN A 468 13.40 27.69 -37.64
N SER A 469 12.71 27.01 -36.71
CA SER A 469 11.23 26.87 -36.62
C SER A 469 10.47 25.72 -37.32
N ILE A 470 9.41 25.28 -36.61
CA ILE A 470 8.22 24.50 -37.03
C ILE A 470 8.45 22.96 -36.99
N GLU A 471 7.67 22.09 -36.33
CA GLU A 471 6.22 22.04 -36.11
C GLU A 471 5.84 21.16 -34.90
N LYS A 472 4.78 21.55 -34.18
CA LYS A 472 3.98 20.69 -33.29
C LYS A 472 3.06 19.83 -34.15
N ILE A 473 2.86 18.56 -33.80
CA ILE A 473 1.76 17.76 -34.32
C ILE A 473 1.01 17.08 -33.16
N GLY A 474 -0.26 17.48 -33.05
CA GLY A 474 -1.44 16.61 -32.89
C GLY A 474 -1.55 15.75 -31.64
#